data_AF-A0ABD3W997-F1
#
_entry.id   AF-A0ABD3W997-F1
#
_cell.length_a   1.000
_cell.length_b   1.000
_cell.length_c   1.000
_cell.angle_alpha   90.00
_cell.angle_beta   90.00
_cell.angle_gamma   90.00
#
_symmetry.space_group_name_H-M   'P 1'
#
loop_
_entity.id
_entity.type
_entity.pdbx_description
1 polymer ?
#
loop_
_entity_poly.entity_id
_entity_poly.type
_entity_poly.pdbx_seq_one_letter_code
_entity_poly.pdbx_strand_id
1 'polypeptide(L)'
;MVARSVSSEDMSMVVITVSSEDTSMVVRSVSSKDTSMVAISVTSEDTSMFARSLSSENTFMVTTSVSSEVTSMIAISVLSGDTSMVAINVSAEDTSMLKRSVSSEDPSMVARSVSSDDTSMVVRSVSSEDTSMVARSVS
;
A
#
# COMPACT_ATOMS: atom_id res chain seq x y z
N MET A 1 14.20 -0.57 -12.99
CA MET A 1 12.98 0.27 -12.97
C MET A 1 11.80 -0.57 -13.41
N VAL A 2 10.72 -0.61 -12.62
CA VAL A 2 9.48 -1.33 -12.97
C VAL A 2 8.31 -0.35 -12.85
N ALA A 3 7.64 -0.09 -13.97
CA ALA A 3 6.42 0.71 -14.04
C ALA A 3 5.29 -0.16 -14.62
N ARG A 4 4.14 -0.21 -13.94
CA ARG A 4 2.99 -0.98 -14.42
C ARG A 4 1.67 -0.31 -14.06
N SER A 5 0.76 -0.27 -15.01
CA SER A 5 -0.63 0.18 -14.83
C SER A 5 -1.58 -0.94 -15.20
N VAL A 6 -2.72 -1.01 -14.49
CA VAL A 6 -3.81 -1.95 -14.75
C VAL A 6 -5.11 -1.16 -14.68
N SER A 7 -5.96 -1.31 -15.71
CA SER A 7 -7.26 -0.66 -15.82
C SER A 7 -8.28 -1.65 -16.36
N SER A 8 -9.44 -1.75 -15.73
CA SER A 8 -10.58 -2.57 -16.17
C SER A 8 -11.89 -1.98 -15.64
N GLU A 9 -13.02 -2.44 -16.15
CA GLU A 9 -14.31 -2.25 -15.46
C GLU A 9 -14.37 -3.18 -14.24
N ASP A 10 -14.13 -4.47 -14.47
CA ASP A 10 -14.15 -5.50 -13.43
C ASP A 10 -12.84 -6.28 -13.37
N MET A 11 -12.39 -6.63 -12.17
CA MET A 11 -11.30 -7.58 -11.96
C MET A 11 -11.56 -8.51 -10.77
N SER A 12 -11.35 -9.81 -10.97
CA SER A 12 -11.37 -10.76 -9.86
C SER A 12 -10.08 -10.69 -9.04
N MET A 13 -8.91 -10.61 -9.69
CA MET A 13 -7.62 -10.65 -8.99
C MET A 13 -6.51 -9.92 -9.74
N VAL A 14 -5.69 -9.18 -8.98
CA VAL A 14 -4.41 -8.63 -9.43
C VAL A 14 -3.31 -9.02 -8.44
N VAL A 15 -2.26 -9.67 -8.94
CA VAL A 15 -1.07 -10.03 -8.16
C VAL A 15 0.18 -9.47 -8.82
N ILE A 16 1.02 -8.78 -8.05
CA ILE A 16 2.30 -8.24 -8.53
C ILE A 16 3.40 -8.47 -7.49
N THR A 17 4.47 -9.14 -7.90
CA THR A 17 5.66 -9.38 -7.08
C THR A 17 6.87 -8.75 -7.74
N VAL A 18 7.70 -8.05 -6.98
CA VAL A 18 9.06 -7.63 -7.38
C VAL A 18 10.04 -8.08 -6.33
N SER A 19 11.13 -8.70 -6.78
CA SER A 19 12.27 -9.13 -5.99
C SER A 19 13.53 -8.67 -6.72
N SER A 20 14.44 -8.01 -6.01
CA SER A 20 15.73 -7.55 -6.52
C SER A 20 16.74 -7.46 -5.38
N GLU A 21 18.01 -7.31 -5.68
CA GLU A 21 19.02 -6.85 -4.72
C GLU A 21 18.80 -5.34 -4.53
N ASP A 22 19.00 -4.57 -5.59
CA ASP A 22 18.73 -3.13 -5.62
C ASP A 22 17.50 -2.78 -6.43
N THR A 23 16.71 -1.83 -5.92
CA THR A 23 15.59 -1.25 -6.65
C THR A 23 15.59 0.27 -6.58
N SER A 24 15.98 0.92 -7.67
CA SER A 24 15.92 2.39 -7.75
C SER A 24 14.47 2.93 -7.76
N MET A 25 13.55 2.32 -8.51
CA MET A 25 12.17 2.81 -8.61
C MET A 25 11.15 1.73 -8.96
N VAL A 26 10.05 1.70 -8.21
CA VAL A 26 8.84 0.91 -8.47
C VAL A 26 7.60 1.80 -8.44
N VAL A 27 6.84 1.81 -9.54
CA VAL A 27 5.58 2.56 -9.64
C VAL A 27 4.46 1.64 -10.11
N ARG A 28 3.36 1.59 -9.35
CA ARG A 28 2.18 0.77 -9.68
C ARG A 28 0.88 1.53 -9.48
N SER A 29 0.01 1.44 -10.49
CA SER A 29 -1.34 2.01 -10.46
C SER A 29 -2.38 0.97 -10.85
N VAL A 30 -3.43 0.86 -10.04
CA VAL A 30 -4.60 0.01 -10.33
C VAL A 30 -5.85 0.86 -10.29
N SER A 31 -6.66 0.80 -11.34
CA SER A 31 -7.96 1.47 -11.44
C SER A 31 -9.01 0.48 -11.90
N SER A 32 -10.12 0.35 -11.17
CA SER A 32 -11.23 -0.53 -11.55
C SER A 32 -12.56 -0.01 -11.02
N LYS A 33 -13.70 -0.32 -11.63
CA LYS A 33 -14.98 -0.07 -10.97
C LYS A 33 -15.16 -1.06 -9.82
N ASP A 34 -14.97 -2.34 -10.12
CA ASP A 34 -15.07 -3.42 -9.14
C ASP A 34 -13.79 -4.26 -9.07
N THR A 35 -13.34 -4.56 -7.86
CA THR A 35 -12.16 -5.42 -7.63
C THR A 35 -12.36 -6.36 -6.45
N SER A 36 -12.19 -7.68 -6.62
CA SER A 36 -12.23 -8.59 -5.46
C SER A 36 -10.92 -8.59 -4.67
N MET A 37 -9.77 -8.69 -5.33
CA MET A 37 -8.48 -8.80 -4.63
C MET A 37 -7.33 -8.12 -5.35
N VAL A 38 -6.54 -7.32 -4.62
CA VAL A 38 -5.28 -6.74 -5.10
C VAL A 38 -4.14 -6.98 -4.13
N ALA A 39 -3.18 -7.83 -4.51
CA ALA A 39 -1.99 -8.16 -3.73
C ALA A 39 -0.71 -7.65 -4.41
N ILE A 40 0.12 -6.88 -3.69
CA ILE A 40 1.42 -6.42 -4.18
C ILE A 40 2.49 -6.61 -3.11
N SER A 41 3.60 -7.24 -3.50
CA SER A 41 4.77 -7.47 -2.65
C SER A 41 6.04 -6.93 -3.30
N VAL A 42 6.88 -6.26 -2.51
CA VAL A 42 8.23 -5.83 -2.89
C VAL A 42 9.21 -6.26 -1.83
N THR A 43 10.29 -6.89 -2.28
CA THR A 43 11.45 -7.29 -1.46
C THR A 43 12.73 -6.84 -2.15
N SER A 44 13.57 -6.10 -1.44
CA SER A 44 14.90 -5.64 -1.89
C SER A 44 15.86 -5.55 -0.71
N GLU A 45 17.17 -5.42 -0.95
CA GLU A 45 18.12 -4.88 0.02
C GLU A 45 17.88 -3.36 0.12
N ASP A 46 18.05 -2.67 -1.01
CA ASP A 46 17.84 -1.22 -1.12
C ASP A 46 16.64 -0.84 -1.99
N THR A 47 15.77 0.02 -1.46
CA THR A 47 14.69 0.64 -2.23
C THR A 47 14.73 2.17 -2.12
N SER A 48 15.09 2.84 -3.22
CA SER A 48 15.09 4.31 -3.21
C SER A 48 13.66 4.88 -3.28
N MET A 49 12.83 4.40 -4.21
CA MET A 49 11.44 4.90 -4.38
C MET A 49 10.43 3.79 -4.63
N PHE A 50 9.39 3.74 -3.79
CA PHE A 50 8.19 2.91 -3.99
C PHE A 50 6.92 3.76 -3.98
N ALA A 51 6.13 3.64 -5.05
CA ALA A 51 4.82 4.30 -5.18
C ALA A 51 3.73 3.31 -5.60
N ARG A 52 2.62 3.27 -4.84
CA ARG A 52 1.41 2.53 -5.17
C ARG A 52 0.18 3.41 -5.06
N SER A 53 -0.66 3.40 -6.09
CA SER A 53 -1.98 4.03 -6.09
C SER A 53 -3.07 3.02 -6.50
N LEU A 54 -4.16 2.99 -5.73
CA LEU A 54 -5.36 2.22 -6.04
C LEU A 54 -6.58 3.15 -6.00
N SER A 55 -7.41 3.07 -7.04
CA SER A 55 -8.71 3.75 -7.14
C SER A 55 -9.78 2.75 -7.54
N SER A 56 -10.87 2.66 -6.77
CA SER A 56 -12.01 1.81 -7.12
C SER A 56 -13.34 2.33 -6.58
N GLU A 57 -14.46 1.83 -7.09
CA GLU A 57 -15.75 2.05 -6.41
C GLU A 57 -15.90 1.02 -5.30
N ASN A 58 -15.78 -0.27 -5.65
CA ASN A 58 -15.89 -1.38 -4.71
C ASN A 58 -14.62 -2.22 -4.67
N THR A 59 -14.08 -2.43 -3.47
CA THR A 59 -12.96 -3.35 -3.27
C THR A 59 -13.14 -4.25 -2.05
N PHE A 60 -13.03 -5.56 -2.20
CA PHE A 60 -13.13 -6.45 -1.04
C PHE A 60 -11.81 -6.53 -0.25
N MET A 61 -10.67 -6.72 -0.92
CA MET A 61 -9.38 -6.90 -0.23
C MET A 61 -8.21 -6.22 -0.94
N VAL A 62 -7.46 -5.43 -0.16
CA VAL A 62 -6.19 -4.81 -0.57
C VAL A 62 -5.07 -5.20 0.38
N THR A 63 -4.04 -5.86 -0.15
CA THR A 63 -2.83 -6.20 0.60
C THR A 63 -1.60 -5.60 -0.07
N THR A 64 -0.80 -4.86 0.69
CA THR A 64 0.50 -4.32 0.26
C THR A 64 1.56 -4.64 1.28
N SER A 65 2.68 -5.20 0.82
CA SER A 65 3.85 -5.46 1.65
C SER A 65 5.12 -4.91 0.99
N VAL A 66 5.91 -4.17 1.76
CA VAL A 66 7.25 -3.71 1.36
C VAL A 66 8.24 -4.15 2.45
N SER A 67 9.31 -4.83 2.03
CA SER A 67 10.42 -5.25 2.88
C SER A 67 11.73 -4.80 2.24
N SER A 68 12.54 -4.04 2.97
CA SER A 68 13.89 -3.63 2.55
C SER A 68 14.79 -3.47 3.78
N GLU A 69 16.10 -3.49 3.63
CA GLU A 69 17.00 -3.00 4.69
C GLU A 69 16.89 -1.47 4.75
N VAL A 70 17.09 -0.80 3.61
CA VAL A 70 17.00 0.67 3.52
C VAL A 70 15.89 1.11 2.57
N THR A 71 15.07 2.07 3.03
CA THR A 71 14.05 2.73 2.21
C THR A 71 14.12 4.24 2.28
N SER A 72 14.26 4.92 1.13
CA SER A 72 14.26 6.40 1.12
C SER A 72 12.84 6.95 1.08
N MET A 73 11.99 6.50 0.15
CA MET A 73 10.61 6.99 0.03
C MET A 73 9.60 5.87 -0.26
N ILE A 74 8.55 5.82 0.56
CA ILE A 74 7.38 4.97 0.36
C ILE A 74 6.12 5.84 0.33
N ALA A 75 5.38 5.78 -0.78
CA ALA A 75 4.07 6.43 -0.94
C ALA A 75 3.00 5.39 -1.30
N ILE A 76 1.97 5.27 -0.46
CA ILE A 76 0.85 4.33 -0.68
C ILE A 76 -0.47 5.08 -0.51
N SER A 77 -1.28 5.07 -1.57
CA SER A 77 -2.61 5.69 -1.60
C SER A 77 -3.67 4.69 -2.02
N VAL A 78 -4.75 4.62 -1.23
CA VAL A 78 -5.96 3.84 -1.54
C VAL A 78 -7.17 4.78 -1.44
N LEU A 79 -7.93 4.87 -2.53
CA LEU A 79 -9.18 5.61 -2.62
C LEU A 79 -10.29 4.66 -3.09
N SER A 80 -11.34 4.51 -2.29
CA SER A 80 -12.50 3.69 -2.66
C SER A 80 -13.80 4.29 -2.15
N GLY A 81 -14.96 3.93 -2.74
CA GLY A 81 -16.25 4.11 -2.08
C GLY A 81 -16.38 3.11 -0.94
N ASP A 82 -16.50 1.83 -1.32
CA ASP A 82 -16.61 0.70 -0.41
C ASP A 82 -15.31 -0.10 -0.32
N THR A 83 -14.84 -0.39 0.90
CA THR A 83 -13.73 -1.34 1.08
C THR A 83 -13.89 -2.26 2.28
N SER A 84 -13.93 -3.58 2.10
CA SER A 84 -14.02 -4.47 3.26
C SER A 84 -12.71 -4.51 4.05
N MET A 85 -11.56 -4.72 3.39
CA MET A 85 -10.28 -4.89 4.09
C MET A 85 -9.11 -4.18 3.39
N VAL A 86 -8.35 -3.40 4.17
CA VAL A 86 -7.05 -2.85 3.75
C VAL A 86 -5.97 -3.23 4.75
N ALA A 87 -4.98 -4.00 4.28
CA ALA A 87 -3.78 -4.36 5.02
C ALA A 87 -2.54 -3.76 4.34
N ILE A 88 -1.79 -2.92 5.07
CA ILE A 88 -0.55 -2.34 4.55
C ILE A 88 0.57 -2.52 5.57
N ASN A 89 1.56 -3.33 5.20
CA ASN A 89 2.72 -3.65 6.02
C ASN A 89 4.00 -3.09 5.38
N VAL A 90 4.81 -2.42 6.19
CA VAL A 90 6.15 -1.97 5.80
C VAL A 90 7.12 -2.40 6.89
N SER A 91 8.18 -3.09 6.49
CA SER A 91 9.28 -3.51 7.36
C SER A 91 10.58 -3.03 6.75
N ALA A 92 11.31 -2.18 7.45
CA ALA A 92 12.65 -1.78 7.05
C ALA A 92 13.50 -1.39 8.26
N GLU A 93 14.82 -1.57 8.20
CA GLU A 93 15.72 -1.06 9.25
C GLU A 93 15.64 0.47 9.25
N ASP A 94 15.90 1.07 8.08
CA ASP A 94 15.86 2.50 7.86
C ASP A 94 14.72 2.94 6.93
N THR A 95 13.92 3.90 7.39
CA THR A 95 12.91 4.57 6.57
C THR A 95 13.02 6.09 6.65
N SER A 96 13.48 6.74 5.58
CA SER A 96 13.58 8.21 5.58
C SER A 96 12.20 8.89 5.51
N MET A 97 11.35 8.48 4.56
CA MET A 97 10.01 9.04 4.39
C MET A 97 8.95 7.99 4.08
N LEU A 98 7.89 7.98 4.88
CA LEU A 98 6.70 7.17 4.65
C LEU A 98 5.45 8.05 4.60
N LYS A 99 4.76 8.05 3.45
CA LYS A 99 3.46 8.70 3.26
C LYS A 99 2.40 7.66 2.98
N ARG A 100 1.32 7.68 3.77
CA ARG A 100 0.20 6.76 3.58
C ARG A 100 -1.12 7.47 3.71
N SER A 101 -1.97 7.29 2.71
CA SER A 101 -3.33 7.84 2.68
C SER A 101 -4.33 6.73 2.35
N VAL A 102 -5.37 6.61 3.16
CA VAL A 102 -6.52 5.76 2.86
C VAL A 102 -7.78 6.60 3.04
N SER A 103 -8.61 6.65 2.01
CA SER A 103 -9.90 7.34 2.01
C SER A 103 -10.97 6.36 1.52
N SER A 104 -11.98 6.11 2.34
CA SER A 104 -13.11 5.22 2.02
C SER A 104 -14.34 5.62 2.83
N GLU A 105 -15.53 5.54 2.23
CA GLU A 105 -16.79 5.81 2.92
C GLU A 105 -17.02 4.73 4.01
N ASP A 106 -16.93 3.44 3.63
CA ASP A 106 -17.24 2.28 4.50
C ASP A 106 -16.11 1.22 4.64
N PRO A 107 -14.96 1.53 5.26
CA PRO A 107 -13.96 0.53 5.57
C PRO A 107 -14.35 -0.37 6.75
N SER A 108 -14.59 -1.67 6.49
CA SER A 108 -14.90 -2.61 7.59
C SER A 108 -13.69 -2.85 8.50
N MET A 109 -12.49 -3.02 7.92
CA MET A 109 -11.25 -3.31 8.65
C MET A 109 -10.04 -2.62 7.99
N VAL A 110 -9.31 -1.82 8.76
CA VAL A 110 -8.03 -1.24 8.33
C VAL A 110 -6.92 -1.62 9.30
N ALA A 111 -6.02 -2.49 8.85
CA ALA A 111 -4.87 -2.96 9.62
C ALA A 111 -3.57 -2.39 9.06
N ARG A 112 -2.74 -1.83 9.95
CA ARG A 112 -1.47 -1.22 9.57
C ARG A 112 -0.38 -1.58 10.56
N SER A 113 0.72 -2.11 10.02
CA SER A 113 1.95 -2.35 10.77
C SER A 113 3.12 -1.67 10.05
N VAL A 114 3.89 -0.88 10.81
CA VAL A 114 5.19 -0.40 10.38
C VAL A 114 6.20 -0.79 11.46
N SER A 115 7.23 -1.52 11.06
CA SER A 115 8.35 -1.90 11.93
C SER A 115 9.60 -1.28 11.35
N SER A 116 10.25 -0.38 12.08
CA SER A 116 11.52 0.22 11.68
C SER A 116 12.30 0.76 12.86
N ASP A 117 13.60 0.45 12.88
CA ASP A 117 14.51 0.88 13.93
C ASP A 117 14.74 2.40 13.86
N ASP A 118 14.83 2.96 12.64
CA ASP A 118 15.04 4.38 12.42
C ASP A 118 14.09 4.95 11.35
N THR A 119 13.13 5.78 11.78
CA THR A 119 12.21 6.47 10.88
C THR A 119 12.26 7.99 11.05
N SER A 120 12.68 8.70 9.99
CA SER A 120 12.83 10.16 10.05
C SER A 120 11.51 10.93 9.92
N MET A 121 10.63 10.54 8.99
CA MET A 121 9.33 11.21 8.80
C MET A 121 8.22 10.23 8.40
N VAL A 122 7.10 10.30 9.12
CA VAL A 122 5.88 9.57 8.77
C VAL A 122 4.68 10.49 8.71
N VAL A 123 4.03 10.55 7.54
CA VAL A 123 2.78 11.27 7.33
C VAL A 123 1.66 10.27 7.05
N ARG A 124 0.58 10.38 7.82
CA ARG A 124 -0.57 9.47 7.75
C ARG A 124 -1.86 10.27 7.71
N SER A 125 -2.73 9.92 6.77
CA SER A 125 -4.09 10.45 6.70
C SER A 125 -5.07 9.30 6.50
N VAL A 126 -6.11 9.28 7.33
CA VAL A 126 -7.24 8.35 7.21
C VAL A 126 -8.49 9.20 7.27
N SER A 127 -9.32 9.11 6.23
CA SER A 127 -10.62 9.78 6.17
C SER A 127 -11.69 8.73 5.88
N SER A 128 -12.67 8.62 6.77
CA SER A 128 -13.81 7.71 6.63
C SER A 128 -15.00 8.22 7.43
N GLU A 129 -16.20 7.99 6.93
CA GLU A 129 -17.47 8.31 7.60
C GLU A 129 -17.85 7.21 8.59
N ASP A 130 -17.62 5.93 8.24
CA ASP A 130 -17.90 4.77 9.10
C ASP A 130 -16.74 3.76 9.11
N THR A 131 -15.93 3.76 10.18
CA THR A 131 -14.89 2.74 10.40
C THR A 131 -15.19 1.88 11.62
N SER A 132 -15.33 0.57 11.43
CA SER A 132 -15.64 -0.34 12.55
C SER A 132 -14.42 -0.69 13.40
N MET A 133 -13.24 -0.86 12.78
CA MET A 133 -11.99 -1.17 13.47
C MET A 133 -10.76 -0.61 12.75
N VAL A 134 -9.92 0.11 13.51
CA VAL A 134 -8.59 0.56 13.08
C VAL A 134 -7.53 -0.03 14.01
N ALA A 135 -6.67 -0.90 13.47
CA ALA A 135 -5.52 -1.42 14.19
C ALA A 135 -4.23 -0.75 13.69
N ARG A 136 -3.44 -0.23 14.63
CA ARG A 136 -2.16 0.44 14.37
C ARG A 136 -1.07 -0.11 15.27
N SER A 137 -0.01 -0.60 14.66
CA SER A 137 1.26 -0.88 15.33
C SER A 137 2.38 -0.11 14.63
N VAL A 138 3.14 0.65 15.41
CA VAL A 138 4.40 1.25 15.01
C VAL A 138 5.38 0.86 16.09
N SER A 139 6.37 0.04 15.74
CA SER A 139 7.46 -0.40 16.62
C SER A 139 8.77 0.09 16.05
#